data_AF-A0A164QWB9-F1
#
_entry.id   AF-A0A164QWB9-F1
#
_cell.length_a   1.000
_cell.length_b   1.000
_cell.length_c   1.000
_cell.angle_alpha   90.00
_cell.angle_beta   90.00
_cell.angle_gamma   90.00
#
_symmetry.space_group_name_H-M   'P 1'
#
loop_
_entity.id
_entity.type
_entity.pdbx_description
1 polymer ?
#
loop_
_entity_poly.entity_id
_entity_poly.type
_entity_poly.pdbx_seq_one_letter_code
_entity_poly.pdbx_strand_id
1 'polypeptide(L)'
;MELVNDSTFVAPEGVYSLTEDIKAPTFGTGTVMNAQQSQYPTRVSTVTIHFPGPKAAGSAGLAVLLGGTKDSKAKEKEKEKEKETDRASNSSSEHLDDQDTFASPDPVQPNDPLSPKPASPLFPPTPTQTGKKKSILRPKHNIRTTSSTFVTRLHSVEGLNRILTSKQGDVTFLFYNSGKSFFWTEIGSKTKDPLARITFSAFPTCHDVNLATASPDRIDVVIGFSTGDLVWFDPLSSRYVRLNKQGSISTSPCLSVHWVPTSHTLFFTCHADGTMILFDKEREDGTFTRILGSSAQTPKPESEASADIGHSPSDFSSDWDTLSGIIVSTPPLLAAKAGQSGSNNIHSPTGKEKPARNPVAHWKVSRRPIPDFTFSPDARYVAVISEDGYLRIIDVEHEDLIDCYASYFGALTCVAWSPDSRFILTGGQDDLVTIFSPAERRLIARCSGHSSFISALAFDPFRCDGRTYRFGSVGEDNKLILWDFSSGAIHRPKLQPGLHRFSLSSTFELVLPKRGETNDPSSPPVPDASGTGSPRYHPAPSKNEAAVLQPVLIKQLDGDMLSYLNFLRDSILSVTKTGSIKAWVRPLAPARHRHPKNAGTLSI
;
A
#
# COMPACT_ATOMS: atom_id res chain seq x y z
N MET A 1 -35.74 -28.02 4.17
CA MET A 1 -34.28 -27.80 4.19
C MET A 1 -33.82 -27.91 2.75
N GLU A 2 -33.43 -26.80 2.13
CA GLU A 2 -32.59 -26.90 0.94
C GLU A 2 -31.20 -27.33 1.39
N LEU A 3 -30.52 -28.18 0.61
CA LEU A 3 -29.09 -28.38 0.82
C LEU A 3 -28.37 -27.11 0.34
N VAL A 4 -27.94 -26.28 1.29
CA VAL A 4 -26.99 -25.21 0.98
C VAL A 4 -25.76 -25.87 0.38
N ASN A 5 -25.41 -25.51 -0.86
CA ASN A 5 -24.22 -26.05 -1.48
C ASN A 5 -23.01 -25.23 -1.00
N ASP A 6 -22.32 -25.71 0.02
CA ASP A 6 -21.18 -25.03 0.64
C ASP A 6 -19.97 -24.91 -0.30
N SER A 7 -19.96 -25.70 -1.37
CA SER A 7 -18.93 -25.64 -2.43
C SER A 7 -19.18 -24.60 -3.52
N THR A 8 -20.35 -23.94 -3.56
CA THR A 8 -20.68 -22.96 -4.62
C THR A 8 -21.52 -21.77 -4.15
N PHE A 9 -21.52 -20.70 -4.94
CA PHE A 9 -22.57 -19.67 -4.91
C PHE A 9 -22.80 -19.08 -6.32
N VAL A 10 -23.95 -18.46 -6.55
CA VAL A 10 -24.34 -17.92 -7.87
C VAL A 10 -24.48 -16.40 -7.79
N ALA A 11 -23.70 -15.68 -8.59
CA ALA A 11 -23.83 -14.25 -8.80
C ALA A 11 -24.37 -13.97 -10.22
N PRO A 12 -24.69 -12.71 -10.61
CA PRO A 12 -25.28 -12.42 -11.92
C PRO A 12 -24.46 -12.86 -13.14
N GLU A 13 -23.13 -12.98 -13.01
CA GLU A 13 -22.26 -13.53 -14.06
C GLU A 13 -22.12 -15.06 -14.08
N GLY A 14 -22.70 -15.79 -13.13
CA GLY A 14 -22.68 -17.25 -13.06
C GLY A 14 -22.21 -17.83 -11.71
N VAL A 15 -21.80 -19.10 -11.76
CA VAL A 15 -21.45 -19.92 -10.58
C VAL A 15 -19.99 -19.76 -10.19
N TYR A 16 -19.74 -19.36 -8.94
CA TYR A 16 -18.44 -19.45 -8.28
C TYR A 16 -18.32 -20.81 -7.58
N SER A 17 -17.13 -21.41 -7.65
CA SER A 17 -16.89 -22.76 -7.14
C SER A 17 -15.65 -22.81 -6.26
N LEU A 18 -15.75 -23.45 -5.09
CA LEU A 18 -14.65 -23.67 -4.16
C LEU A 18 -13.66 -24.69 -4.75
N THR A 19 -12.44 -24.25 -5.06
CA THR A 19 -11.37 -25.13 -5.57
C THR A 19 -10.31 -25.43 -4.52
N GLU A 20 -10.06 -24.51 -3.60
CA GLU A 20 -9.07 -24.67 -2.54
C GLU A 20 -9.67 -24.35 -1.16
N ASP A 21 -9.40 -25.25 -0.23
CA ASP A 21 -9.60 -25.11 1.21
C ASP A 21 -8.25 -25.41 1.86
N ILE A 22 -7.56 -24.35 2.28
CA ILE A 22 -6.39 -24.41 3.14
C ILE A 22 -6.91 -24.31 4.57
N LYS A 23 -6.86 -25.43 5.30
CA LYS A 23 -7.41 -25.51 6.65
C LYS A 23 -6.52 -24.78 7.66
N ALA A 24 -7.15 -24.26 8.71
CA ALA A 24 -6.47 -23.62 9.83
C ALA A 24 -5.34 -24.53 10.40
N PRO A 25 -4.12 -24.01 10.64
CA PRO A 25 -3.02 -24.82 11.13
C PRO A 25 -3.32 -25.48 12.48
N THR A 26 -3.39 -26.82 12.51
CA THR A 26 -3.56 -27.57 13.76
C THR A 26 -2.27 -27.58 14.57
N PHE A 27 -2.24 -26.82 15.67
CA PHE A 27 -1.17 -26.89 16.66
C PHE A 27 -1.39 -28.11 17.57
N GLY A 28 -0.50 -29.12 17.51
CA GLY A 28 -0.37 -30.08 18.60
C GLY A 28 0.21 -29.38 19.84
N THR A 29 -0.05 -29.82 21.07
CA THR A 29 -0.28 -31.21 21.52
C THR A 29 -1.56 -31.41 22.33
N GLY A 30 -1.84 -32.64 22.76
CA GLY A 30 -3.03 -32.99 23.54
C GLY A 30 -3.06 -32.53 25.01
N THR A 31 -4.05 -33.05 25.74
CA THR A 31 -4.66 -32.52 26.98
C THR A 31 -5.80 -31.54 26.70
N VAL A 32 -6.96 -31.80 27.29
CA VAL A 32 -8.19 -31.03 27.06
C VAL A 32 -8.21 -29.79 27.96
N MET A 33 -8.12 -28.59 27.39
CA MET A 33 -8.72 -27.34 27.90
C MET A 33 -8.52 -26.19 26.90
N ASN A 34 -9.55 -25.35 26.72
CA ASN A 34 -9.61 -24.13 25.90
C ASN A 34 -8.84 -24.14 24.56
N ALA A 35 -9.59 -24.17 23.46
CA ALA A 35 -9.07 -23.72 22.17
C ALA A 35 -8.54 -22.28 22.31
N GLN A 36 -7.22 -22.09 22.14
CA GLN A 36 -6.61 -20.77 22.20
C GLN A 36 -7.14 -19.92 21.04
N GLN A 37 -8.03 -18.97 21.36
CA GLN A 37 -8.50 -17.98 20.39
C GLN A 37 -7.28 -17.25 19.80
N SER A 38 -7.24 -17.10 18.47
CA SER A 38 -6.13 -16.41 17.83
C SER A 38 -6.12 -14.94 18.26
N GLN A 39 -5.10 -14.56 19.05
CA GLN A 39 -4.96 -13.22 19.64
C GLN A 39 -4.98 -12.11 18.56
N TYR A 40 -4.51 -12.43 17.37
CA TYR A 40 -4.59 -11.59 16.17
C TYR A 40 -5.27 -12.37 15.05
N PRO A 41 -6.06 -11.71 14.19
CA PRO A 41 -6.69 -12.36 13.05
C PRO A 41 -5.65 -12.82 12.02
N THR A 42 -6.00 -13.86 11.27
CA THR A 42 -5.29 -14.18 10.02
C THR A 42 -5.55 -13.06 9.01
N ARG A 43 -4.46 -12.45 8.55
CA ARG A 43 -4.37 -11.58 7.38
C ARG A 43 -3.70 -12.35 6.24
N VAL A 44 -3.95 -11.93 5.00
CA VAL A 44 -3.40 -12.58 3.81
C VAL A 44 -2.88 -11.52 2.84
N SER A 45 -1.74 -11.78 2.21
CA SER A 45 -1.25 -11.01 1.06
C SER A 45 -0.94 -11.97 -0.08
N THR A 46 -1.14 -11.52 -1.31
CA THR A 46 -1.01 -12.35 -2.52
C THR A 46 -0.25 -11.64 -3.62
N VAL A 47 0.57 -12.37 -4.37
CA VAL A 47 1.28 -11.85 -5.53
C VAL A 47 1.25 -12.86 -6.66
N THR A 48 0.88 -12.40 -7.86
CA THR A 48 0.94 -13.20 -9.09
C THR A 48 2.21 -12.85 -9.84
N ILE A 49 3.04 -13.84 -10.17
CA ILE A 49 4.35 -13.64 -10.82
C ILE A 49 4.39 -14.48 -12.09
N HIS A 50 4.70 -13.84 -13.21
CA HIS A 50 4.90 -14.54 -14.48
C HIS A 50 6.31 -15.14 -14.55
N PHE A 51 6.40 -16.46 -14.49
CA PHE A 51 7.65 -17.20 -14.69
C PHE A 51 7.86 -17.49 -16.17
N PRO A 52 9.02 -17.12 -16.76
CA PRO A 52 9.27 -17.32 -18.19
C PRO A 52 9.31 -18.81 -18.52
N GLY A 53 8.52 -19.22 -19.53
CA GLY A 53 8.56 -20.58 -20.05
C GLY A 53 9.95 -20.95 -20.62
N PRO A 54 10.28 -22.24 -20.72
CA PRO A 54 11.53 -22.69 -21.31
C PRO A 54 11.63 -22.17 -22.74
N LYS A 55 12.70 -21.43 -23.04
CA LYS A 55 12.95 -20.89 -24.38
C LYS A 55 12.99 -22.05 -25.38
N ALA A 56 12.03 -22.10 -26.29
CA ALA A 56 12.07 -23.03 -27.40
C ALA A 56 13.38 -22.81 -28.18
N ALA A 57 14.11 -23.89 -28.45
CA ALA A 57 15.38 -23.86 -29.18
C ALA A 57 15.15 -23.64 -30.68
N GLY A 58 14.73 -22.41 -31.04
CA GLY A 58 14.42 -21.99 -32.40
C GLY A 58 15.53 -21.18 -33.06
N SER A 59 15.68 -21.37 -34.38
CA SER A 59 16.45 -20.54 -35.34
C SER A 59 17.95 -20.28 -35.13
N ALA A 60 18.65 -21.02 -34.26
CA ALA A 60 20.13 -21.15 -34.35
C ALA A 60 20.60 -22.00 -35.57
N GLY A 61 19.70 -22.36 -36.48
CA GLY A 61 19.87 -23.39 -37.51
C GLY A 61 20.33 -22.93 -38.90
N LEU A 62 20.70 -21.66 -39.10
CA LEU A 62 21.17 -21.17 -40.41
C LEU A 62 22.68 -20.91 -40.47
N ALA A 63 23.37 -20.82 -39.33
CA ALA A 63 24.80 -20.50 -39.26
C ALA A 63 25.75 -21.70 -39.43
N VAL A 64 25.22 -22.93 -39.54
CA VAL A 64 26.01 -24.18 -39.59
C VAL A 64 26.13 -24.74 -41.01
N LEU A 65 25.47 -24.12 -42.00
CA LEU A 65 25.39 -24.59 -43.39
C LEU A 65 26.35 -23.88 -44.37
N LEU A 66 27.23 -23.01 -43.87
CA LEU A 66 28.33 -22.40 -44.63
C LEU A 66 29.66 -22.78 -43.97
N GLY A 67 30.21 -23.92 -44.37
CA GLY A 67 31.43 -24.48 -43.79
C GLY A 67 32.71 -23.75 -44.24
N GLY A 68 33.59 -23.47 -43.28
CA GLY A 68 34.98 -23.08 -43.51
C GLY A 68 35.89 -23.97 -42.65
N THR A 69 36.61 -24.89 -43.28
CA THR A 69 37.52 -25.84 -42.60
C THR A 69 38.94 -25.29 -42.50
N LYS A 70 39.74 -25.92 -41.61
CA LYS A 70 41.19 -25.75 -41.41
C LYS A 70 41.65 -24.52 -40.61
N ASP A 71 42.77 -24.57 -39.87
CA ASP A 71 43.66 -25.70 -39.53
C ASP A 71 44.23 -25.51 -38.10
N SER A 72 44.87 -26.54 -37.52
CA SER A 72 45.32 -26.54 -36.11
C SER A 72 46.85 -26.57 -35.93
N LYS A 73 47.41 -25.62 -35.14
CA LYS A 73 48.75 -25.54 -34.50
C LYS A 73 48.93 -24.09 -33.96
N ALA A 74 49.78 -23.75 -32.99
CA ALA A 74 50.55 -24.49 -31.97
C ALA A 74 50.82 -23.52 -30.77
N LYS A 75 51.58 -23.96 -29.76
CA LYS A 75 52.11 -23.08 -28.69
C LYS A 75 53.15 -22.10 -29.25
N GLU A 76 53.28 -20.91 -28.65
CA GLU A 76 54.53 -20.57 -27.95
C GLU A 76 54.33 -19.46 -26.89
N LYS A 77 55.35 -19.26 -26.05
CA LYS A 77 55.53 -18.10 -25.16
C LYS A 77 56.75 -17.34 -25.68
N GLU A 78 56.72 -16.01 -25.65
CA GLU A 78 57.79 -15.28 -24.94
C GLU A 78 57.38 -13.87 -24.52
N LYS A 79 58.36 -13.01 -24.23
CA LYS A 79 58.28 -11.87 -23.29
C LYS A 79 59.22 -10.76 -23.79
N GLU A 80 59.11 -9.57 -23.18
CA GLU A 80 60.06 -8.43 -23.29
C GLU A 80 59.97 -7.58 -24.56
N LYS A 81 60.42 -6.30 -24.58
CA LYS A 81 60.43 -5.22 -23.56
C LYS A 81 60.72 -3.90 -24.30
N GLU A 82 60.22 -2.77 -23.79
CA GLU A 82 60.63 -1.36 -24.05
C GLU A 82 61.29 -1.00 -25.41
N LYS A 83 60.67 -0.03 -26.13
CA LYS A 83 61.23 1.33 -26.07
C LYS A 83 60.26 2.46 -26.47
N GLU A 84 60.69 3.64 -26.08
CA GLU A 84 60.05 4.96 -26.06
C GLU A 84 60.64 5.86 -27.16
N THR A 85 59.83 6.77 -27.70
CA THR A 85 60.28 8.02 -28.36
C THR A 85 59.13 9.03 -28.45
N ASP A 86 59.44 10.31 -28.19
CA ASP A 86 58.51 11.43 -28.33
C ASP A 86 58.22 11.80 -29.80
N ARG A 87 57.03 12.36 -30.05
CA ARG A 87 56.90 13.78 -30.44
C ARG A 87 55.45 14.27 -30.48
N ALA A 88 55.27 15.56 -30.17
CA ALA A 88 54.00 16.27 -30.28
C ALA A 88 53.99 17.23 -31.48
N SER A 89 52.82 17.45 -32.08
CA SER A 89 52.51 18.67 -32.85
C SER A 89 51.02 18.78 -33.19
N ASN A 90 50.43 19.91 -32.83
CA ASN A 90 49.54 20.81 -33.60
C ASN A 90 48.72 20.20 -34.78
N SER A 91 47.38 20.32 -34.86
CA SER A 91 46.50 21.51 -34.80
C SER A 91 46.21 22.14 -36.18
N SER A 92 44.97 21.93 -36.65
CA SER A 92 44.17 22.82 -37.50
C SER A 92 42.70 22.35 -37.38
N SER A 93 41.65 23.15 -37.16
CA SER A 93 41.27 24.53 -37.53
C SER A 93 40.63 24.67 -38.91
N GLU A 94 39.35 25.04 -38.95
CA GLU A 94 38.80 25.92 -39.98
C GLU A 94 37.60 26.70 -39.43
N HIS A 95 37.44 27.94 -39.87
CA HIS A 95 36.46 28.94 -39.42
C HIS A 95 35.60 29.38 -40.62
N LEU A 96 34.42 29.93 -40.35
CA LEU A 96 33.86 31.04 -41.12
C LEU A 96 33.17 32.02 -40.17
N ASP A 97 33.41 33.30 -40.39
CA ASP A 97 32.86 34.46 -39.64
C ASP A 97 31.50 34.89 -40.27
N ASP A 98 30.72 35.91 -39.87
CA ASP A 98 30.87 37.31 -39.41
C ASP A 98 29.51 37.71 -38.72
N GLN A 99 29.16 38.87 -38.13
CA GLN A 99 29.68 40.20 -37.69
C GLN A 99 28.54 40.85 -36.82
N ASP A 100 28.66 41.93 -36.01
CA ASP A 100 29.76 42.77 -35.50
C ASP A 100 29.30 43.51 -34.19
N THR A 101 30.19 44.33 -33.60
CA THR A 101 30.04 45.45 -32.62
C THR A 101 28.67 45.81 -32.00
N PHE A 102 28.64 45.97 -30.67
CA PHE A 102 28.96 47.24 -29.93
C PHE A 102 29.02 46.98 -28.41
N ALA A 103 29.42 47.97 -27.58
CA ALA A 103 29.81 47.74 -26.18
C ALA A 103 29.37 48.81 -25.15
N SER A 104 29.37 48.42 -23.86
CA SER A 104 29.15 49.21 -22.62
C SER A 104 27.68 49.43 -22.18
N PRO A 105 27.40 49.71 -20.88
CA PRO A 105 27.79 48.94 -19.70
C PRO A 105 26.58 48.64 -18.75
N ASP A 106 26.81 47.92 -17.65
CA ASP A 106 25.76 47.41 -16.75
C ASP A 106 24.93 48.45 -15.98
N PRO A 107 23.61 48.23 -15.82
CA PRO A 107 22.80 48.77 -14.73
C PRO A 107 22.60 47.75 -13.59
N VAL A 108 22.78 48.18 -12.35
CA VAL A 108 22.61 47.37 -11.13
C VAL A 108 21.15 46.90 -10.97
N GLN A 109 20.93 45.60 -10.75
CA GLN A 109 19.63 45.07 -10.28
C GLN A 109 19.55 45.02 -8.74
N PRO A 110 18.35 45.17 -8.14
CA PRO A 110 18.16 45.11 -6.69
C PRO A 110 18.34 43.68 -6.12
N ASN A 111 18.62 43.58 -4.82
CA ASN A 111 18.60 42.29 -4.12
C ASN A 111 17.17 41.76 -3.99
N ASP A 112 16.85 40.65 -4.66
CA ASP A 112 15.65 39.86 -4.35
C ASP A 112 15.78 39.17 -2.98
N PRO A 113 14.72 39.14 -2.14
CA PRO A 113 14.73 38.40 -0.90
C PRO A 113 14.70 36.89 -1.15
N LEU A 114 15.38 36.13 -0.29
CA LEU A 114 15.50 34.67 -0.38
C LEU A 114 14.13 33.98 -0.49
N SER A 115 13.81 33.44 -1.66
CA SER A 115 12.69 32.52 -1.82
C SER A 115 12.94 31.24 -1.01
N PRO A 116 11.92 30.73 -0.28
CA PRO A 116 12.07 29.48 0.44
C PRO A 116 12.29 28.34 -0.57
N LYS A 117 13.32 27.52 -0.34
CA LYS A 117 13.50 26.30 -1.13
C LYS A 117 12.28 25.40 -0.95
N PRO A 118 11.71 24.81 -2.02
CA PRO A 118 10.63 23.85 -1.88
C PRO A 118 11.08 22.66 -1.03
N ALA A 119 10.17 22.13 -0.21
CA ALA A 119 10.42 20.91 0.53
C ALA A 119 10.67 19.74 -0.43
N SER A 120 11.51 18.78 -0.03
CA SER A 120 11.65 17.53 -0.79
C SER A 120 10.38 16.69 -0.62
N PRO A 121 9.72 16.24 -1.71
CA PRO A 121 8.48 15.48 -1.59
C PRO A 121 8.71 14.16 -0.83
N LEU A 122 7.75 13.79 0.03
CA LEU A 122 7.83 12.62 0.90
C LEU A 122 8.09 11.33 0.10
N PHE A 123 7.49 11.22 -1.09
CA PHE A 123 7.71 10.16 -2.07
C PHE A 123 8.47 10.73 -3.29
N PRO A 124 9.82 10.74 -3.29
CA PRO A 124 10.58 11.15 -4.46
C PRO A 124 10.33 10.19 -5.64
N PRO A 125 10.19 10.70 -6.88
CA PRO A 125 9.91 9.87 -8.04
C PRO A 125 11.03 8.85 -8.28
N THR A 126 10.66 7.60 -8.58
CA THR A 126 11.63 6.52 -8.82
C THR A 126 12.52 6.89 -10.03
N PRO A 127 13.86 6.95 -9.87
CA PRO A 127 14.74 7.43 -10.93
C PRO A 127 14.74 6.48 -12.12
N THR A 128 14.44 7.02 -13.30
CA THR A 128 14.50 6.32 -14.59
C THR A 128 15.94 5.85 -14.84
N GLN A 129 16.17 4.54 -14.92
CA GLN A 129 17.53 3.96 -14.90
C GLN A 129 18.26 4.08 -16.26
N THR A 130 18.65 5.29 -16.63
CA THR A 130 19.53 5.58 -17.77
C THR A 130 21.02 5.38 -17.41
N GLY A 131 21.41 4.11 -17.24
CA GLY A 131 22.83 3.71 -17.20
C GLY A 131 23.22 2.82 -16.03
N LYS A 132 24.00 1.76 -16.34
CA LYS A 132 24.63 0.79 -15.43
C LYS A 132 23.74 0.30 -14.28
N LYS A 133 23.08 -0.87 -14.46
CA LYS A 133 22.34 -1.60 -13.42
C LYS A 133 23.11 -1.61 -12.08
N LYS A 134 22.67 -0.81 -11.11
CA LYS A 134 23.14 -0.95 -9.73
C LYS A 134 22.67 -2.31 -9.19
N SER A 135 23.51 -2.99 -8.43
CA SER A 135 23.12 -4.24 -7.79
C SER A 135 21.98 -3.97 -6.81
N ILE A 136 20.86 -4.63 -7.00
CA ILE A 136 19.65 -4.46 -6.19
C ILE A 136 19.94 -4.95 -4.77
N LEU A 137 19.70 -4.10 -3.77
CA LEU A 137 19.92 -4.47 -2.37
C LEU A 137 18.93 -5.57 -1.93
N ARG A 138 19.48 -6.65 -1.38
CA ARG A 138 18.74 -7.75 -0.75
C ARG A 138 18.93 -7.71 0.77
N PRO A 139 18.00 -8.27 1.58
CA PRO A 139 18.08 -8.23 3.03
C PRO A 139 19.40 -8.82 3.56
N LYS A 140 20.02 -8.20 4.58
CA LYS A 140 21.40 -8.48 5.01
C LYS A 140 21.62 -9.94 5.50
N HIS A 141 20.69 -10.57 6.21
CA HIS A 141 20.94 -11.85 6.90
C HIS A 141 20.24 -13.05 6.24
N ASN A 142 20.91 -14.20 6.12
CA ASN A 142 20.26 -15.45 5.70
C ASN A 142 19.54 -16.08 6.91
N ILE A 143 18.24 -16.37 6.75
CA ILE A 143 17.40 -16.89 7.83
C ILE A 143 17.77 -18.33 8.24
N ARG A 144 18.42 -19.10 7.34
CA ARG A 144 18.84 -20.50 7.58
C ARG A 144 20.09 -20.61 8.44
N THR A 145 20.86 -19.53 8.57
CA THR A 145 22.17 -19.50 9.25
C THR A 145 22.20 -18.46 10.38
N THR A 146 21.05 -17.93 10.80
CA THR A 146 20.95 -16.88 11.81
C THR A 146 20.80 -17.48 13.21
N SER A 147 21.58 -17.01 14.19
CA SER A 147 21.44 -17.35 15.62
C SER A 147 20.39 -16.47 16.32
N SER A 148 19.34 -16.07 15.60
CA SER A 148 18.38 -15.08 16.07
C SER A 148 17.36 -15.66 17.05
N THR A 149 17.28 -15.09 18.26
CA THR A 149 16.22 -15.42 19.22
C THR A 149 14.82 -14.96 18.80
N PHE A 150 14.70 -14.19 17.71
CA PHE A 150 13.41 -13.70 17.19
C PHE A 150 12.83 -14.62 16.10
N VAL A 151 13.68 -15.27 15.29
CA VAL A 151 13.27 -16.31 14.35
C VAL A 151 13.55 -17.66 15.00
N THR A 152 12.53 -18.24 15.62
CA THR A 152 12.68 -19.44 16.46
C THR A 152 12.72 -20.73 15.64
N ARG A 153 12.13 -20.74 14.43
CA ARG A 153 12.18 -21.89 13.51
C ARG A 153 11.97 -21.46 12.06
N LEU A 154 12.62 -22.15 11.13
CA LEU A 154 12.20 -22.22 9.73
C LEU A 154 11.91 -23.69 9.37
N HIS A 155 10.83 -23.90 8.63
CA HIS A 155 10.57 -25.09 7.83
C HIS A 155 10.47 -24.67 6.35
N SER A 156 10.95 -25.49 5.43
CA SER A 156 10.77 -25.31 3.99
C SER A 156 10.53 -26.67 3.34
N VAL A 157 9.77 -26.71 2.26
CA VAL A 157 9.66 -27.91 1.43
C VAL A 157 11.04 -28.32 0.91
N GLU A 158 11.30 -29.63 0.84
CA GLU A 158 12.55 -30.14 0.28
C GLU A 158 12.66 -29.77 -1.20
N GLY A 159 13.87 -29.40 -1.65
CA GLY A 159 14.09 -29.03 -3.04
C GLY A 159 13.41 -27.72 -3.47
N LEU A 160 13.00 -26.84 -2.55
CA LEU A 160 12.37 -25.53 -2.83
C LEU A 160 12.98 -24.78 -4.03
N ASN A 161 14.32 -24.68 -4.11
CA ASN A 161 14.98 -24.01 -5.24
C ASN A 161 14.69 -24.67 -6.60
N ARG A 162 14.56 -26.00 -6.65
CA ARG A 162 14.17 -26.77 -7.86
C ARG A 162 12.69 -26.62 -8.17
N ILE A 163 11.84 -26.48 -7.14
CA ILE A 163 10.42 -26.18 -7.33
C ILE A 163 10.27 -24.80 -7.97
N LEU A 164 10.97 -23.78 -7.45
CA LEU A 164 10.95 -22.41 -7.98
C LEU A 164 11.50 -22.32 -9.42
N THR A 165 12.64 -22.94 -9.74
CA THR A 165 13.17 -22.92 -11.12
C THR A 165 12.39 -23.79 -12.11
N SER A 166 11.43 -24.60 -11.63
CA SER A 166 10.52 -25.36 -12.49
C SER A 166 9.24 -24.61 -12.88
N LYS A 167 8.97 -23.45 -12.28
CA LYS A 167 7.75 -22.65 -12.52
C LYS A 167 7.73 -22.03 -13.91
N GLN A 168 6.53 -21.92 -14.48
CA GLN A 168 6.24 -21.39 -15.82
C GLN A 168 4.85 -20.77 -15.82
N GLY A 169 4.66 -19.67 -16.54
CA GLY A 169 3.39 -18.95 -16.60
C GLY A 169 3.07 -18.15 -15.34
N ASP A 170 1.82 -17.72 -15.20
CA ASP A 170 1.34 -16.93 -14.07
C ASP A 170 1.19 -17.84 -12.84
N VAL A 171 1.99 -17.60 -11.78
CA VAL A 171 1.96 -18.35 -10.52
C VAL A 171 1.59 -17.41 -9.37
N THR A 172 0.54 -17.75 -8.61
CA THR A 172 0.07 -16.92 -7.49
C THR A 172 0.57 -17.46 -6.16
N PHE A 173 1.48 -16.73 -5.53
CA PHE A 173 1.90 -17.00 -4.16
C PHE A 173 0.97 -16.31 -3.17
N LEU A 174 0.76 -16.97 -2.04
CA LEU A 174 -0.05 -16.50 -0.92
C LEU A 174 0.80 -16.53 0.37
N PHE A 175 0.70 -15.45 1.15
CA PHE A 175 1.38 -15.26 2.43
C PHE A 175 0.37 -15.01 3.55
N TYR A 176 0.47 -15.72 4.67
CA TYR A 176 -0.46 -15.58 5.79
C TYR A 176 0.18 -15.80 7.16
N ASN A 177 -0.38 -15.16 8.20
CA ASN A 177 0.00 -15.35 9.60
C ASN A 177 -1.01 -16.27 10.31
N SER A 178 -0.55 -17.10 11.24
CA SER A 178 -1.43 -17.83 12.17
C SER A 178 -0.65 -18.17 13.44
N GLY A 179 -1.16 -17.72 14.59
CA GLY A 179 -0.41 -17.72 15.84
C GLY A 179 0.94 -16.99 15.68
N LYS A 180 2.03 -17.59 16.21
CA LYS A 180 3.40 -17.06 16.04
C LYS A 180 4.09 -17.49 14.73
N SER A 181 3.35 -18.03 13.77
CA SER A 181 3.91 -18.52 12.50
C SER A 181 3.45 -17.70 11.31
N PHE A 182 4.35 -17.58 10.33
CA PHE A 182 4.13 -16.97 9.03
C PHE A 182 4.38 -18.02 7.94
N PHE A 183 3.47 -18.10 6.98
CA PHE A 183 3.40 -19.16 5.99
C PHE A 183 3.50 -18.56 4.59
N TRP A 184 4.22 -19.26 3.71
CA TRP A 184 4.28 -18.99 2.28
C TRP A 184 3.81 -20.24 1.54
N THR A 185 2.80 -20.08 0.69
CA THR A 185 2.21 -21.15 -0.11
C THR A 185 1.91 -20.68 -1.53
N GLU A 186 1.40 -21.59 -2.36
CA GLU A 186 1.09 -21.41 -3.78
C GLU A 186 -0.36 -21.83 -4.05
N ILE A 187 -1.14 -20.92 -4.62
CA ILE A 187 -2.52 -21.17 -5.06
C ILE A 187 -2.46 -22.05 -6.31
N GLY A 188 -3.34 -23.05 -6.40
CA GLY A 188 -3.39 -24.03 -7.49
C GLY A 188 -2.34 -25.15 -7.41
N SER A 189 -1.54 -25.22 -6.33
CA SER A 189 -0.52 -26.26 -6.20
C SER A 189 -1.10 -27.65 -5.94
N LYS A 190 -0.47 -28.68 -6.51
CA LYS A 190 -0.82 -30.09 -6.25
C LYS A 190 -0.46 -30.55 -4.84
N THR A 191 0.50 -29.89 -4.19
CA THR A 191 0.90 -30.16 -2.80
C THR A 191 0.24 -29.14 -1.88
N LYS A 192 -0.51 -29.61 -0.88
CA LYS A 192 -1.16 -28.72 0.11
C LYS A 192 -0.20 -28.20 1.19
N ASP A 193 1.04 -28.70 1.23
CA ASP A 193 2.06 -28.24 2.17
C ASP A 193 2.62 -26.86 1.77
N PRO A 194 2.85 -25.95 2.74
CA PRO A 194 3.40 -24.63 2.46
C PRO A 194 4.88 -24.72 2.04
N LEU A 195 5.26 -23.95 1.02
CA LEU A 195 6.63 -23.79 0.52
C LEU A 195 7.61 -23.41 1.66
N ALA A 196 7.17 -22.56 2.58
CA ALA A 196 7.86 -22.30 3.84
C ALA A 196 6.91 -21.96 4.99
N ARG A 197 7.34 -22.28 6.21
CA ARG A 197 6.76 -21.77 7.47
C ARG A 197 7.88 -21.25 8.36
N ILE A 198 7.82 -19.96 8.70
CA ILE A 198 8.67 -19.33 9.70
C ILE A 198 7.88 -19.29 11.02
N THR A 199 8.54 -19.53 12.15
CA THR A 199 7.99 -19.28 13.48
C THR A 199 8.85 -18.24 14.18
N PHE A 200 8.20 -17.30 14.86
CA PHE A 200 8.82 -16.18 15.55
C PHE A 200 8.64 -16.27 17.08
N SER A 201 9.32 -15.41 17.83
CA SER A 201 9.09 -15.26 19.28
C SER A 201 7.90 -14.33 19.61
N ALA A 202 7.66 -13.32 18.77
CA ALA A 202 6.49 -12.44 18.80
C ALA A 202 5.37 -12.96 17.86
N PHE A 203 4.17 -12.34 17.92
CA PHE A 203 3.09 -12.63 16.98
C PHE A 203 3.20 -11.70 15.76
N PRO A 204 3.28 -12.23 14.51
CA PRO A 204 3.05 -11.43 13.32
C PRO A 204 1.56 -11.07 13.24
N THR A 205 1.28 -9.77 13.05
CA THR A 205 -0.08 -9.18 13.13
C THR A 205 -0.60 -8.74 11.78
N CYS A 206 0.28 -8.26 10.91
CA CYS A 206 0.00 -7.76 9.57
C CYS A 206 1.23 -7.96 8.67
N HIS A 207 1.03 -7.94 7.36
CA HIS A 207 2.08 -8.08 6.37
C HIS A 207 1.61 -7.61 5.00
N ASP A 208 2.56 -7.22 4.14
CA ASP A 208 2.28 -6.80 2.76
C ASP A 208 3.46 -7.10 1.82
N VAL A 209 3.16 -7.31 0.54
CA VAL A 209 4.09 -7.76 -0.52
C VAL A 209 4.30 -6.63 -1.53
N ASN A 210 5.56 -6.26 -1.78
CA ASN A 210 5.86 -5.16 -2.69
C ASN A 210 5.62 -5.58 -4.15
N LEU A 211 4.47 -5.21 -4.69
CA LEU A 211 4.09 -5.50 -6.08
C LEU A 211 5.00 -4.80 -7.11
N ALA A 212 5.67 -3.70 -6.76
CA ALA A 212 6.60 -3.00 -7.63
C ALA A 212 7.98 -3.68 -7.75
N THR A 213 8.35 -4.56 -6.81
CA THR A 213 9.60 -5.36 -6.87
C THR A 213 9.38 -6.85 -7.18
N ALA A 214 8.12 -7.29 -7.25
CA ALA A 214 7.74 -8.68 -7.49
C ALA A 214 8.20 -9.21 -8.85
N SER A 215 8.97 -10.29 -8.83
CA SER A 215 9.60 -10.90 -10.01
C SER A 215 10.03 -12.35 -9.72
N PRO A 216 10.35 -13.17 -10.74
CA PRO A 216 10.90 -14.51 -10.54
C PRO A 216 12.19 -14.56 -9.71
N ASP A 217 12.95 -13.45 -9.64
CA ASP A 217 14.21 -13.34 -8.91
C ASP A 217 14.07 -12.68 -7.52
N ARG A 218 13.01 -11.88 -7.28
CA ARG A 218 12.81 -11.10 -6.05
C ARG A 218 11.33 -10.99 -5.68
N ILE A 219 11.04 -11.21 -4.41
CA ILE A 219 9.81 -10.76 -3.74
C ILE A 219 10.30 -10.04 -2.49
N ASP A 220 9.80 -8.82 -2.20
CA ASP A 220 9.97 -8.23 -0.88
C ASP A 220 8.64 -8.31 -0.13
N VAL A 221 8.69 -8.84 1.09
CA VAL A 221 7.56 -8.86 2.02
C VAL A 221 7.97 -8.07 3.26
N VAL A 222 7.09 -7.23 3.80
CA VAL A 222 7.23 -6.70 5.15
C VAL A 222 6.20 -7.37 6.06
N ILE A 223 6.61 -7.70 7.28
CA ILE A 223 5.79 -8.31 8.32
C ILE A 223 5.88 -7.42 9.57
N GLY A 224 4.73 -6.97 10.07
CA GLY A 224 4.58 -6.26 11.33
C GLY A 224 4.25 -7.19 12.49
N PHE A 225 4.66 -6.80 13.71
CA PHE A 225 4.53 -7.64 14.89
C PHE A 225 3.85 -6.94 16.07
N SER A 226 3.37 -7.76 17.01
CA SER A 226 2.74 -7.37 18.27
C SER A 226 3.65 -6.57 19.22
N THR A 227 4.95 -6.49 18.94
CA THR A 227 5.96 -5.74 19.71
C THR A 227 6.37 -4.42 19.05
N GLY A 228 5.73 -4.05 17.94
CA GLY A 228 6.16 -2.94 17.08
C GLY A 228 7.33 -3.30 16.15
N ASP A 229 8.08 -4.38 16.43
CA ASP A 229 9.11 -4.92 15.54
C ASP A 229 8.59 -5.11 14.10
N LEU A 230 9.49 -4.96 13.13
CA LEU A 230 9.22 -5.19 11.71
C LEU A 230 10.26 -6.14 11.12
N VAL A 231 9.86 -6.93 10.12
CA VAL A 231 10.77 -7.77 9.32
C VAL A 231 10.57 -7.48 7.84
N TRP A 232 11.62 -7.07 7.13
CA TRP A 232 11.69 -7.16 5.67
C TRP A 232 12.29 -8.52 5.29
N PHE A 233 11.59 -9.29 4.47
CA PHE A 233 11.89 -10.67 4.09
C PHE A 233 11.89 -10.85 2.56
N ASP A 234 12.88 -11.59 2.06
CA ASP A 234 12.99 -12.11 0.69
C ASP A 234 12.86 -13.65 0.75
N PRO A 235 11.68 -14.22 0.42
CA PRO A 235 11.45 -15.67 0.47
C PRO A 235 12.30 -16.44 -0.54
N LEU A 236 12.56 -15.87 -1.72
CA LEU A 236 13.28 -16.53 -2.80
C LEU A 236 14.76 -16.73 -2.47
N SER A 237 15.41 -15.74 -1.83
CA SER A 237 16.77 -15.92 -1.31
C SER A 237 16.84 -16.44 0.14
N SER A 238 15.68 -16.59 0.82
CA SER A 238 15.59 -16.90 2.25
C SER A 238 16.39 -15.92 3.13
N ARG A 239 16.30 -14.62 2.86
CA ARG A 239 17.02 -13.55 3.60
C ARG A 239 16.08 -12.57 4.26
N TYR A 240 16.50 -11.97 5.37
CA TYR A 240 15.72 -10.98 6.12
C TYR A 240 16.57 -9.87 6.77
N VAL A 241 15.88 -8.79 7.16
CA VAL A 241 16.35 -7.68 8.02
C VAL A 241 15.25 -7.39 9.05
N ARG A 242 15.62 -7.03 10.28
CA ARG A 242 14.70 -6.43 11.27
C ARG A 242 14.83 -4.91 11.24
N LEU A 243 13.69 -4.23 11.32
CA LEU A 243 13.56 -2.78 11.45
C LEU A 243 12.69 -2.48 12.68
N ASN A 244 12.75 -1.27 13.23
CA ASN A 244 12.20 -0.93 14.55
C ASN A 244 12.63 -1.95 15.63
N LYS A 245 13.90 -2.39 15.59
CA LYS A 245 14.35 -3.57 16.35
C LYS A 245 14.17 -3.36 17.85
N GLN A 246 13.39 -4.24 18.49
CA GLN A 246 13.05 -4.18 19.92
C GLN A 246 12.24 -2.93 20.30
N GLY A 247 11.50 -2.34 19.35
CA GLY A 247 10.66 -1.16 19.58
C GLY A 247 11.44 0.15 19.72
N SER A 248 12.61 0.24 19.08
CA SER A 248 13.53 1.39 19.14
C SER A 248 12.96 2.73 18.62
N ILE A 249 11.90 2.67 17.83
CA ILE A 249 11.15 3.80 17.28
C ILE A 249 9.71 3.79 17.81
N SER A 250 9.09 2.61 17.93
CA SER A 250 7.78 2.43 18.57
C SER A 250 7.63 1.02 19.14
N THR A 251 7.25 0.91 20.42
CA THR A 251 6.89 -0.37 21.08
C THR A 251 5.44 -0.77 20.85
N SER A 252 4.65 0.08 20.20
CA SER A 252 3.22 -0.07 19.97
C SER A 252 2.94 -1.18 18.94
N PRO A 253 2.01 -2.14 19.19
CA PRO A 253 1.66 -3.18 18.23
C PRO A 253 1.36 -2.62 16.84
N CYS A 254 2.04 -3.14 15.82
CA CYS A 254 1.73 -2.84 14.43
C CYS A 254 0.41 -3.53 14.07
N LEU A 255 -0.56 -2.81 13.50
CA LEU A 255 -1.91 -3.32 13.20
C LEU A 255 -2.14 -3.52 11.71
N SER A 256 -1.59 -2.64 10.87
CA SER A 256 -1.54 -2.78 9.42
C SER A 256 -0.24 -2.20 8.85
N VAL A 257 0.13 -2.65 7.67
CA VAL A 257 1.32 -2.25 6.93
C VAL A 257 1.02 -2.32 5.45
N HIS A 258 1.37 -1.29 4.69
CA HIS A 258 1.18 -1.23 3.25
C HIS A 258 2.40 -0.59 2.58
N TRP A 259 2.84 -1.16 1.47
CA TRP A 259 3.86 -0.53 0.62
C TRP A 259 3.30 0.74 -0.03
N VAL A 260 4.15 1.77 -0.13
CA VAL A 260 3.79 2.98 -0.89
C VAL A 260 3.63 2.58 -2.37
N PRO A 261 2.52 2.91 -3.05
CA PRO A 261 2.29 2.52 -4.43
C PRO A 261 3.45 2.92 -5.36
N THR A 262 3.86 1.99 -6.23
CA THR A 262 5.05 2.08 -7.10
C THR A 262 6.41 2.16 -6.39
N SER A 263 6.47 2.45 -5.08
CA SER A 263 7.74 2.61 -4.36
C SER A 263 8.48 1.29 -4.21
N HIS A 264 9.76 1.34 -4.53
CA HIS A 264 10.64 0.19 -4.42
C HIS A 264 11.22 0.02 -3.00
N THR A 265 11.07 0.99 -2.09
CA THR A 265 11.70 0.94 -0.75
C THR A 265 10.81 1.42 0.40
N LEU A 266 9.83 2.29 0.14
CA LEU A 266 9.02 2.94 1.18
C LEU A 266 7.75 2.16 1.51
N PHE A 267 7.42 2.07 2.79
CA PHE A 267 6.17 1.51 3.30
C PHE A 267 5.72 2.25 4.56
N PHE A 268 4.41 2.33 4.79
CA PHE A 268 3.84 2.86 6.03
C PHE A 268 3.40 1.71 6.95
N THR A 269 3.50 1.92 8.25
CA THR A 269 2.87 1.09 9.29
C THR A 269 1.87 1.92 10.08
N CYS A 270 0.83 1.29 10.63
CA CYS A 270 -0.07 1.91 11.61
C CYS A 270 -0.10 1.10 12.91
N HIS A 271 -0.33 1.77 14.04
CA HIS A 271 -0.11 1.19 15.36
C HIS A 271 -1.29 1.38 16.33
N ALA A 272 -1.34 0.55 17.36
CA ALA A 272 -2.41 0.54 18.37
C ALA A 272 -2.47 1.79 19.27
N ASP A 273 -1.47 2.66 19.24
CA ASP A 273 -1.48 3.96 19.92
C ASP A 273 -1.97 5.10 19.01
N GLY A 274 -2.40 4.81 17.78
CA GLY A 274 -2.88 5.82 16.83
C GLY A 274 -1.77 6.60 16.11
N THR A 275 -0.56 6.03 16.06
CA THR A 275 0.52 6.52 15.20
C THR A 275 0.56 5.80 13.86
N MET A 276 1.10 6.49 12.85
CA MET A 276 1.49 5.96 11.56
C MET A 276 2.95 6.33 11.30
N ILE A 277 3.74 5.43 10.73
CA ILE A 277 5.18 5.62 10.60
C ILE A 277 5.62 5.19 9.20
N LEU A 278 6.32 6.07 8.49
CA LEU A 278 6.95 5.75 7.21
C LEU A 278 8.35 5.19 7.44
N PHE A 279 8.62 4.04 6.83
CA PHE A 279 9.91 3.37 6.83
C PHE A 279 10.45 3.26 5.41
N ASP A 280 11.77 3.39 5.30
CA ASP A 280 12.55 3.01 4.12
C ASP A 280 13.30 1.71 4.45
N LYS A 281 13.02 0.63 3.73
CA LYS A 281 13.58 -0.70 4.02
C LYS A 281 15.11 -0.76 3.89
N GLU A 282 15.72 0.18 3.18
CA GLU A 282 17.16 0.22 2.92
C GLU A 282 17.91 1.10 3.92
N ARG A 283 17.20 1.91 4.73
CA ARG A 283 17.75 2.69 5.84
C ARG A 283 17.90 1.85 7.11
N GLU A 284 18.82 2.27 7.97
CA GLU A 284 18.95 1.72 9.33
C GLU A 284 18.09 2.51 10.32
N ASP A 285 17.62 1.85 11.38
CA ASP A 285 16.92 2.51 12.49
C ASP A 285 17.78 3.63 13.11
N GLY A 286 17.17 4.78 13.38
CA GLY A 286 17.77 5.90 14.11
C GLY A 286 17.35 5.94 15.58
N THR A 287 18.06 6.73 16.37
CA THR A 287 17.57 7.17 17.68
C THR A 287 16.45 8.17 17.46
N PHE A 288 15.20 7.73 17.56
CA PHE A 288 14.02 8.59 17.45
C PHE A 288 13.50 8.95 18.84
N THR A 289 13.62 10.22 19.21
CA THR A 289 12.88 10.80 20.34
C THR A 289 11.70 11.56 19.76
N ARG A 290 10.48 11.25 20.23
CA ARG A 290 9.27 11.98 19.86
C ARG A 290 9.43 13.45 20.25
N ILE A 291 9.45 14.35 19.26
CA ILE A 291 9.35 15.78 19.53
C ILE A 291 7.88 16.10 19.77
N LEU A 292 7.53 16.41 21.02
CA LEU A 292 6.23 16.98 21.35
C LEU A 292 6.23 18.44 20.90
N GLY A 293 5.29 18.82 20.05
CA GLY A 293 5.19 20.16 19.47
C GLY A 293 4.98 21.21 20.56
N SER A 294 5.99 22.06 20.77
CA SER A 294 5.88 23.19 21.68
C SER A 294 5.06 24.32 21.05
N SER A 295 3.76 24.38 21.36
CA SER A 295 3.00 25.62 21.22
C SER A 295 3.65 26.71 22.09
N ALA A 296 3.58 27.96 21.63
CA ALA A 296 4.37 29.05 22.21
C ALA A 296 4.09 29.27 23.71
N GLN A 297 5.17 29.46 24.49
CA GLN A 297 5.06 29.77 25.91
C GLN A 297 4.54 31.20 26.11
N THR A 298 3.25 31.36 26.41
CA THR A 298 2.76 32.52 27.15
C THR A 298 3.10 32.34 28.64
N PRO A 299 3.68 33.32 29.34
CA PRO A 299 4.04 33.17 30.74
C PRO A 299 2.79 33.02 31.62
N LYS A 300 2.71 31.92 32.38
CA LYS A 300 1.75 31.77 33.48
C LYS A 300 2.24 32.54 34.71
N PRO A 301 1.35 33.22 35.46
CA PRO A 301 1.68 33.73 36.79
C PRO A 301 1.83 32.58 37.80
N GLU A 302 2.57 32.83 38.87
CA GLU A 302 2.80 31.90 39.97
C GLU A 302 1.67 31.96 41.01
N SER A 303 1.11 30.81 41.40
CA SER A 303 0.71 30.57 42.80
C SER A 303 0.43 29.10 43.12
N GLU A 304 1.11 28.65 44.18
CA GLU A 304 0.68 27.67 45.20
C GLU A 304 0.35 26.22 44.80
N ALA A 305 0.37 25.35 45.81
CA ALA A 305 0.54 23.91 45.67
C ALA A 305 -0.48 23.09 46.47
N SER A 306 -0.85 21.93 45.93
CA SER A 306 -1.44 20.82 46.68
C SER A 306 -0.93 19.50 46.07
N ALA A 307 -0.98 18.41 46.85
CA ALA A 307 -0.18 17.22 46.60
C ALA A 307 -0.98 16.00 46.12
N ASP A 308 -0.24 15.10 45.46
CA ASP A 308 -0.50 13.67 45.25
C ASP A 308 -1.76 13.25 44.47
N ILE A 309 -1.53 12.60 43.32
CA ILE A 309 -1.87 11.19 43.07
C ILE A 309 -1.21 10.77 41.74
N GLY A 310 -0.60 9.58 41.71
CA GLY A 310 0.16 9.11 40.55
C GLY A 310 -0.70 8.79 39.32
N HIS A 311 -0.41 9.41 38.19
CA HIS A 311 -0.95 9.08 36.88
C HIS A 311 0.14 8.70 35.87
N SER A 312 -0.18 7.79 34.96
CA SER A 312 0.68 7.34 33.86
C SER A 312 1.07 8.49 32.91
N PRO A 313 2.21 8.40 32.19
CA PRO A 313 2.67 9.46 31.28
C PRO A 313 1.81 9.53 30.01
N SER A 314 0.67 10.21 30.11
CA SER A 314 -0.13 10.65 28.97
C SER A 314 0.43 11.98 28.44
N ASP A 315 1.69 11.97 27.98
CA ASP A 315 2.43 13.16 27.52
C ASP A 315 1.93 13.66 26.16
N PHE A 316 0.71 14.19 26.14
CA PHE A 316 0.19 15.10 25.14
C PHE A 316 -0.39 16.30 25.87
N SER A 317 -0.36 17.50 25.26
CA SER A 317 -1.30 18.55 25.67
C SER A 317 -2.72 17.98 25.61
N SER A 318 -3.54 18.31 26.61
CA SER A 318 -4.96 17.96 26.66
C SER A 318 -5.72 18.41 25.40
N ASP A 319 -5.18 19.41 24.70
CA ASP A 319 -5.88 20.34 23.83
C ASP A 319 -5.70 20.02 22.33
N TRP A 320 -4.90 19.00 21.96
CA TRP A 320 -4.80 18.56 20.55
C TRP A 320 -6.07 17.84 20.09
N ASP A 321 -6.89 18.53 19.29
CA ASP A 321 -8.02 17.92 18.60
C ASP A 321 -7.56 17.09 17.39
N THR A 322 -8.05 15.85 17.32
CA THR A 322 -7.78 14.89 16.24
C THR A 322 -8.66 15.09 14.99
N LEU A 323 -9.62 16.01 15.06
CA LEU A 323 -10.42 16.47 13.91
C LEU A 323 -9.79 17.71 13.24
N SER A 324 -9.00 18.51 13.99
CA SER A 324 -8.39 19.75 13.51
C SER A 324 -6.99 19.59 12.90
N GLY A 325 -6.41 18.38 12.89
CA GLY A 325 -5.11 18.12 12.25
C GLY A 325 -4.39 16.88 12.79
N ILE A 326 -3.30 16.49 12.13
CA ILE A 326 -2.38 15.45 12.59
C ILE A 326 -1.07 16.07 13.09
N ILE A 327 -0.32 15.38 13.96
CA ILE A 327 1.01 15.84 14.41
C ILE A 327 2.07 15.05 13.65
N VAL A 328 2.76 15.72 12.74
CA VAL A 328 3.92 15.20 12.00
C VAL A 328 5.18 15.36 12.85
N SER A 329 6.08 14.38 12.77
CA SER A 329 7.40 14.42 13.40
C SER A 329 8.41 13.68 12.53
N THR A 330 9.35 14.40 11.92
CA THR A 330 10.55 13.81 11.34
C THR A 330 11.61 13.60 12.44
N PRO A 331 12.54 12.63 12.31
CA PRO A 331 13.69 12.59 13.20
C PRO A 331 14.51 13.87 13.03
N PRO A 332 15.12 14.41 14.09
CA PRO A 332 16.06 15.51 13.94
C PRO A 332 17.25 15.04 13.10
N LEU A 333 17.31 15.51 11.85
CA LEU A 333 18.57 15.69 11.12
C LEU A 333 19.46 16.54 12.03
N LEU A 334 20.41 15.91 12.71
CA LEU A 334 21.25 16.52 13.76
C LEU A 334 21.73 17.89 13.30
N ALA A 335 21.15 18.94 13.89
CA ALA A 335 21.10 20.25 13.27
C ALA A 335 22.49 20.74 12.87
N ALA A 336 22.65 21.13 11.60
CA ALA A 336 23.82 21.86 11.15
C ALA A 336 23.94 23.12 12.03
N LYS A 337 25.02 23.21 12.81
CA LYS A 337 25.08 24.04 14.02
C LYS A 337 24.69 25.51 13.77
N ALA A 338 23.49 25.88 14.21
CA ALA A 338 23.14 27.26 14.51
C ALA A 338 23.19 27.44 16.03
N GLY A 339 23.98 28.40 16.52
CA GLY A 339 24.00 28.78 17.94
C GLY A 339 25.06 28.12 18.83
N GLN A 340 26.34 28.28 18.52
CA GLN A 340 27.35 28.46 19.58
C GLN A 340 28.52 29.31 19.06
N SER A 341 28.84 30.39 19.79
CA SER A 341 29.91 31.32 19.45
C SER A 341 31.27 30.82 19.98
N GLY A 342 32.36 31.24 19.33
CA GLY A 342 33.71 31.22 19.91
C GLY A 342 34.50 29.93 19.77
N SER A 343 35.10 29.70 18.59
CA SER A 343 36.57 29.51 18.44
C SER A 343 36.90 29.12 16.99
N ASN A 344 37.98 29.70 16.46
CA ASN A 344 38.45 29.40 15.10
C ASN A 344 39.25 28.08 15.08
N ASN A 345 38.84 27.13 14.26
CA ASN A 345 39.81 26.22 13.64
C ASN A 345 39.30 25.73 12.27
N ILE A 346 40.12 25.94 11.23
CA ILE A 346 39.78 25.66 9.82
C ILE A 346 40.58 24.45 9.35
N HIS A 347 39.95 23.60 8.51
CA HIS A 347 40.45 22.41 7.80
C HIS A 347 40.06 21.03 8.40
N SER A 348 38.99 20.44 7.85
CA SER A 348 38.91 19.00 7.59
C SER A 348 38.09 18.72 6.31
N PRO A 349 38.73 18.46 5.16
CA PRO A 349 38.03 18.36 3.87
C PRO A 349 37.48 16.95 3.57
N THR A 350 36.67 16.38 4.46
CA THR A 350 35.90 15.13 4.21
C THR A 350 34.56 15.11 4.96
N GLY A 351 33.70 16.10 4.70
CA GLY A 351 32.31 16.13 5.18
C GLY A 351 31.44 15.03 4.57
N LYS A 352 31.61 13.77 4.99
CA LYS A 352 30.68 12.69 4.66
C LYS A 352 29.35 12.94 5.37
N GLU A 353 28.32 13.27 4.60
CA GLU A 353 26.94 13.33 5.11
C GLU A 353 26.59 12.00 5.79
N LYS A 354 25.96 12.09 6.97
CA LYS A 354 25.52 10.88 7.68
C LYS A 354 24.36 10.25 6.91
N PRO A 355 24.33 8.92 6.71
CA PRO A 355 23.26 8.27 5.98
C PRO A 355 21.92 8.50 6.70
N ALA A 356 20.88 8.80 5.91
CA ALA A 356 19.52 8.94 6.41
C ALA A 356 19.07 7.65 7.13
N ARG A 357 18.26 7.82 8.19
CA ARG A 357 17.79 6.73 9.05
C ARG A 357 16.26 6.67 9.08
N ASN A 358 15.74 5.59 9.65
CA ASN A 358 14.32 5.44 9.97
C ASN A 358 14.00 6.02 11.37
N PRO A 359 12.75 6.48 11.61
CA PRO A 359 11.66 6.58 10.64
C PRO A 359 11.93 7.69 9.60
N VAL A 360 11.30 7.63 8.45
CA VAL A 360 11.35 8.70 7.45
C VAL A 360 10.46 9.87 7.91
N ALA A 361 9.23 9.53 8.32
CA ALA A 361 8.27 10.40 8.96
C ALA A 361 7.48 9.60 10.00
N HIS A 362 7.02 10.26 11.06
CA HIS A 362 6.16 9.69 12.09
C HIS A 362 4.96 10.62 12.30
N TRP A 363 3.76 10.15 11.96
CA TRP A 363 2.50 10.87 12.10
C TRP A 363 1.75 10.37 13.34
N LYS A 364 1.16 11.28 14.11
CA LYS A 364 0.16 10.97 15.15
C LYS A 364 -1.19 11.41 14.63
N VAL A 365 -2.06 10.44 14.35
CA VAL A 365 -3.31 10.64 13.60
C VAL A 365 -4.55 10.47 14.49
N SER A 366 -4.49 9.60 15.50
CA SER A 366 -5.57 9.45 16.50
C SER A 366 -5.02 9.24 17.92
N ARG A 367 -5.89 9.46 18.93
CA ARG A 367 -5.71 9.02 20.32
C ARG A 367 -6.12 7.54 20.54
N ARG A 368 -6.70 6.87 19.53
CA ARG A 368 -7.16 5.47 19.52
C ARG A 368 -6.37 4.61 18.52
N PRO A 369 -6.44 3.27 18.59
CA PRO A 369 -5.86 2.39 17.58
C PRO A 369 -6.29 2.76 16.16
N ILE A 370 -5.40 2.51 15.19
CA ILE A 370 -5.69 2.58 13.75
C ILE A 370 -5.68 1.14 13.23
N PRO A 371 -6.86 0.50 13.04
CA PRO A 371 -6.94 -0.91 12.65
C PRO A 371 -6.40 -1.17 11.23
N ASP A 372 -6.56 -0.20 10.34
CA ASP A 372 -6.09 -0.25 8.95
C ASP A 372 -5.97 1.16 8.35
N PHE A 373 -5.31 1.24 7.20
CA PHE A 373 -5.29 2.41 6.32
C PHE A 373 -5.17 1.92 4.88
N THR A 374 -5.41 2.77 3.90
CA THR A 374 -5.18 2.41 2.49
C THR A 374 -4.67 3.60 1.70
N PHE A 375 -3.78 3.32 0.75
CA PHE A 375 -3.30 4.32 -0.19
C PHE A 375 -4.28 4.52 -1.34
N SER A 376 -4.32 5.76 -1.81
CA SER A 376 -4.68 6.06 -3.18
C SER A 376 -3.78 5.32 -4.19
N PRO A 377 -4.30 4.70 -5.25
CA PRO A 377 -3.48 4.14 -6.34
C PRO A 377 -2.61 5.20 -7.06
N ASP A 378 -3.00 6.48 -6.98
CA ASP A 378 -2.19 7.61 -7.45
C ASP A 378 -1.22 8.18 -6.39
N ALA A 379 -1.17 7.58 -5.20
CA ALA A 379 -0.29 7.88 -4.06
C ALA A 379 -0.38 9.31 -3.46
N ARG A 380 -1.33 10.17 -3.87
CA ARG A 380 -1.49 11.53 -3.32
C ARG A 380 -2.17 11.58 -1.95
N TYR A 381 -3.04 10.61 -1.67
CA TYR A 381 -3.84 10.55 -0.44
C TYR A 381 -3.68 9.22 0.31
N VAL A 382 -3.83 9.28 1.63
CA VAL A 382 -4.05 8.13 2.50
C VAL A 382 -5.41 8.24 3.17
N ALA A 383 -6.21 7.17 3.09
CA ALA A 383 -7.43 7.02 3.86
C ALA A 383 -7.16 6.18 5.11
N VAL A 384 -7.30 6.77 6.29
CA VAL A 384 -7.00 6.17 7.60
C VAL A 384 -8.31 5.98 8.37
N ILE A 385 -8.49 4.83 9.01
CA ILE A 385 -9.61 4.57 9.92
C ILE A 385 -9.12 4.32 11.35
N SER A 386 -9.95 4.63 12.35
CA SER A 386 -9.59 4.43 13.75
C SER A 386 -10.77 3.96 14.60
N GLU A 387 -10.46 3.35 15.76
CA GLU A 387 -11.44 2.98 16.78
C GLU A 387 -12.13 4.19 17.46
N ASP A 388 -11.73 5.42 17.13
CA ASP A 388 -12.51 6.62 17.45
C ASP A 388 -13.75 6.81 16.55
N GLY A 389 -13.90 6.00 15.49
CA GLY A 389 -15.03 6.01 14.58
C GLY A 389 -14.87 6.91 13.36
N TYR A 390 -13.71 7.56 13.18
CA TYR A 390 -13.50 8.49 12.06
C TYR A 390 -12.66 7.90 10.92
N LEU A 391 -13.11 8.19 9.69
CA LEU A 391 -12.32 8.10 8.46
C LEU A 391 -11.62 9.43 8.23
N ARG A 392 -10.29 9.44 8.19
CA ARG A 392 -9.45 10.63 7.94
C ARG A 392 -8.77 10.52 6.58
N ILE A 393 -8.84 11.58 5.78
CA ILE A 393 -8.16 11.70 4.48
C ILE A 393 -6.98 12.64 4.65
N ILE A 394 -5.77 12.11 4.47
CA ILE A 394 -4.51 12.83 4.64
C ILE A 394 -3.87 13.03 3.27
N ASP A 395 -3.41 14.25 2.98
CA ASP A 395 -2.58 14.56 1.82
C ASP A 395 -1.13 14.15 2.11
N VAL A 396 -0.54 13.39 1.19
CA VAL A 396 0.78 12.77 1.33
C VAL A 396 1.91 13.78 1.07
N GLU A 397 1.70 14.74 0.18
CA GLU A 397 2.73 15.69 -0.23
C GLU A 397 2.89 16.81 0.80
N HIS A 398 1.78 17.20 1.43
CA HIS A 398 1.72 18.25 2.46
C HIS A 398 1.77 17.68 3.89
N GLU A 399 1.62 16.37 4.06
CA GLU A 399 1.48 15.67 5.35
C GLU A 399 0.31 16.21 6.22
N ASP A 400 -0.77 16.68 5.57
CA ASP A 400 -1.87 17.46 6.16
C ASP A 400 -3.23 16.71 6.14
N LEU A 401 -4.09 16.98 7.13
CA LEU A 401 -5.46 16.43 7.19
C LEU A 401 -6.43 17.25 6.32
N ILE A 402 -7.16 16.61 5.41
CA ILE A 402 -8.01 17.30 4.42
C ILE A 402 -9.50 17.19 4.74
N ASP A 403 -9.99 15.97 4.99
CA ASP A 403 -11.38 15.69 5.36
C ASP A 403 -11.43 14.62 6.47
N CYS A 404 -12.41 14.72 7.37
CA CYS A 404 -12.66 13.77 8.45
C CYS A 404 -14.17 13.43 8.50
N TYR A 405 -14.52 12.15 8.34
CA TYR A 405 -15.90 11.66 8.26
C TYR A 405 -16.25 10.74 9.43
N ALA A 406 -17.39 10.95 10.08
CA ALA A 406 -17.86 10.10 11.17
C ALA A 406 -18.55 8.81 10.67
N SER A 407 -18.34 7.68 11.38
CA SER A 407 -19.20 6.50 11.32
C SER A 407 -20.63 6.82 11.79
N TYR A 408 -21.61 5.96 11.50
CA TYR A 408 -22.94 6.14 12.10
C TYR A 408 -22.91 5.83 13.60
N PHE A 409 -22.10 4.84 14.00
CA PHE A 409 -21.74 4.54 15.39
C PHE A 409 -20.48 3.65 15.44
N GLY A 410 -19.72 3.76 16.54
CA GLY A 410 -18.64 2.82 16.86
C GLY A 410 -17.41 2.89 15.95
N ALA A 411 -16.47 1.97 16.17
CA ALA A 411 -15.20 1.92 15.45
C ALA A 411 -15.39 1.60 13.96
N LEU A 412 -14.53 2.19 13.11
CA LEU A 412 -14.29 1.69 11.75
C LEU A 412 -13.19 0.64 11.80
N THR A 413 -13.37 -0.46 11.06
CA THR A 413 -12.61 -1.72 11.19
C THR A 413 -11.83 -2.10 9.93
N CYS A 414 -12.30 -1.67 8.76
CA CYS A 414 -11.65 -1.90 7.46
C CYS A 414 -11.94 -0.76 6.47
N VAL A 415 -11.01 -0.53 5.54
CA VAL A 415 -11.08 0.54 4.53
C VAL A 415 -10.52 0.05 3.19
N ALA A 416 -11.11 0.48 2.08
CA ALA A 416 -10.61 0.17 0.74
C ALA A 416 -10.81 1.35 -0.23
N TRP A 417 -9.82 1.62 -1.08
CA TRP A 417 -9.91 2.61 -2.16
C TRP A 417 -10.27 1.95 -3.50
N SER A 418 -11.03 2.66 -4.33
CA SER A 418 -11.36 2.23 -5.69
C SER A 418 -10.12 2.21 -6.59
N PRO A 419 -9.99 1.26 -7.54
CA PRO A 419 -8.83 1.18 -8.44
C PRO A 419 -8.57 2.43 -9.30
N ASP A 420 -9.58 3.28 -9.52
CA ASP A 420 -9.52 4.50 -10.34
C ASP A 420 -9.57 5.80 -9.53
N SER A 421 -9.20 5.74 -8.24
CA SER A 421 -9.03 6.91 -7.36
C SER A 421 -10.28 7.72 -6.95
N ARG A 422 -11.51 7.25 -7.21
CA ARG A 422 -12.73 8.07 -7.01
C ARG A 422 -13.61 7.75 -5.81
N PHE A 423 -13.51 6.56 -5.21
CA PHE A 423 -14.38 6.16 -4.10
C PHE A 423 -13.62 5.45 -2.97
N ILE A 424 -14.12 5.65 -1.75
CA ILE A 424 -13.69 4.96 -0.53
C ILE A 424 -14.83 4.08 -0.05
N LEU A 425 -14.50 2.88 0.40
CA LEU A 425 -15.37 2.03 1.23
C LEU A 425 -14.82 2.02 2.65
N THR A 426 -15.69 2.15 3.65
CA THR A 426 -15.39 1.76 5.04
C THR A 426 -16.43 0.79 5.56
N GLY A 427 -16.02 -0.03 6.52
CA GLY A 427 -16.91 -0.88 7.33
C GLY A 427 -16.56 -0.71 8.80
N GLY A 428 -17.50 -1.03 9.68
CA GLY A 428 -17.34 -0.79 11.11
C GLY A 428 -18.29 -1.57 12.00
N GLN A 429 -18.44 -1.06 13.23
CA GLN A 429 -19.29 -1.60 14.29
C GLN A 429 -20.77 -1.17 14.21
N ASP A 430 -21.15 -0.44 13.17
CA ASP A 430 -22.53 -0.07 12.84
C ASP A 430 -23.19 -1.01 11.81
N ASP A 431 -22.54 -2.14 11.49
CA ASP A 431 -22.92 -3.17 10.50
C ASP A 431 -23.06 -2.63 9.05
N LEU A 432 -22.58 -1.42 8.75
CA LEU A 432 -22.83 -0.71 7.49
C LEU A 432 -21.55 -0.54 6.67
N VAL A 433 -21.59 -0.93 5.39
CA VAL A 433 -20.57 -0.49 4.44
C VAL A 433 -20.93 0.92 3.98
N THR A 434 -20.04 1.88 4.16
CA THR A 434 -20.26 3.26 3.72
C THR A 434 -19.37 3.61 2.53
N ILE A 435 -19.97 4.22 1.50
CA ILE A 435 -19.29 4.66 0.29
C ILE A 435 -19.13 6.19 0.33
N PHE A 436 -17.90 6.68 0.19
CA PHE A 436 -17.58 8.11 0.11
C PHE A 436 -16.95 8.45 -1.25
N SER A 437 -17.12 9.70 -1.68
CA SER A 437 -16.44 10.29 -2.85
C SER A 437 -15.56 11.44 -2.35
N PRO A 438 -14.22 11.31 -2.38
CA PRO A 438 -13.32 12.40 -2.01
C PRO A 438 -13.48 13.62 -2.92
N ALA A 439 -13.79 13.40 -4.20
CA ALA A 439 -13.99 14.47 -5.18
C ALA A 439 -15.26 15.32 -4.89
N GLU A 440 -16.32 14.71 -4.37
CA GLU A 440 -17.54 15.41 -3.93
C GLU A 440 -17.53 15.76 -2.43
N ARG A 441 -16.46 15.39 -1.71
CA ARG A 441 -16.28 15.55 -0.25
C ARG A 441 -17.50 15.13 0.56
N ARG A 442 -18.07 13.95 0.28
CA ARG A 442 -19.30 13.48 0.94
C ARG A 442 -19.49 11.96 0.97
N LEU A 443 -20.36 11.53 1.87
CA LEU A 443 -21.01 10.22 1.81
C LEU A 443 -21.91 10.15 0.56
N ILE A 444 -21.78 9.06 -0.19
CA ILE A 444 -22.53 8.76 -1.41
C ILE A 444 -23.65 7.76 -1.12
N ALA A 445 -23.34 6.67 -0.44
CA ALA A 445 -24.31 5.64 -0.09
C ALA A 445 -23.92 4.86 1.17
N ARG A 446 -24.89 4.15 1.73
CA ARG A 446 -24.69 3.08 2.73
C ARG A 446 -25.25 1.77 2.20
N CYS A 447 -24.66 0.67 2.62
CA CYS A 447 -24.98 -0.68 2.16
C CYS A 447 -25.30 -1.52 3.39
N SER A 448 -26.54 -2.02 3.45
CA SER A 448 -27.08 -2.75 4.61
C SER A 448 -27.40 -4.19 4.20
N GLY A 449 -27.01 -5.16 5.05
CA GLY A 449 -27.10 -6.59 4.76
C GLY A 449 -26.26 -7.46 5.70
N HIS A 450 -25.17 -6.91 6.24
CA HIS A 450 -24.56 -7.48 7.45
C HIS A 450 -25.48 -7.29 8.66
N SER A 451 -25.27 -8.12 9.67
CA SER A 451 -25.99 -8.12 10.96
C SER A 451 -25.04 -8.43 12.12
N SER A 452 -23.78 -8.08 11.93
CA SER A 452 -22.70 -7.98 12.92
C SER A 452 -21.54 -7.23 12.26
N PHE A 453 -20.50 -6.93 13.03
CA PHE A 453 -19.43 -6.03 12.64
C PHE A 453 -18.74 -6.47 11.33
N ILE A 454 -18.44 -5.51 10.46
CA ILE A 454 -17.73 -5.79 9.21
C ILE A 454 -16.24 -5.97 9.53
N SER A 455 -15.59 -6.95 8.92
CA SER A 455 -14.23 -7.39 9.27
C SER A 455 -13.22 -7.19 8.14
N ALA A 456 -13.67 -7.21 6.88
CA ALA A 456 -12.87 -6.80 5.73
C ALA A 456 -13.74 -6.35 4.54
N LEU A 457 -13.14 -5.51 3.68
CA LEU A 457 -13.70 -4.95 2.46
C LEU A 457 -12.65 -5.00 1.34
N ALA A 458 -13.09 -5.25 0.11
CA ALA A 458 -12.21 -5.13 -1.06
C ALA A 458 -13.02 -4.79 -2.31
N PHE A 459 -12.51 -3.89 -3.16
CA PHE A 459 -12.99 -3.75 -4.53
C PHE A 459 -12.58 -4.97 -5.37
N ASP A 460 -13.36 -5.26 -6.41
CA ASP A 460 -12.99 -6.24 -7.43
C ASP A 460 -12.39 -5.51 -8.64
N PRO A 461 -11.05 -5.38 -8.77
CA PRO A 461 -10.44 -4.60 -9.84
C PRO A 461 -10.68 -5.22 -11.23
N PHE A 462 -11.07 -6.50 -11.31
CA PHE A 462 -11.43 -7.18 -12.55
C PHE A 462 -12.88 -6.91 -12.98
N ARG A 463 -13.65 -6.18 -12.16
CA ARG A 463 -15.06 -5.82 -12.37
C ARG A 463 -15.36 -4.35 -12.05
N CYS A 464 -14.34 -3.48 -12.13
CA CYS A 464 -14.48 -2.03 -12.12
C CYS A 464 -14.06 -1.46 -13.48
N ASP A 465 -14.91 -0.65 -14.12
CA ASP A 465 -14.66 -0.11 -15.48
C ASP A 465 -14.67 1.44 -15.55
N GLY A 466 -14.62 2.12 -14.40
CA GLY A 466 -14.74 3.59 -14.33
C GLY A 466 -16.17 4.10 -14.53
N ARG A 467 -17.18 3.23 -14.62
CA ARG A 467 -18.60 3.60 -14.62
C ARG A 467 -19.45 2.71 -13.71
N THR A 468 -19.06 1.46 -13.60
CA THR A 468 -19.59 0.42 -12.74
C THR A 468 -18.47 -0.10 -11.85
N TYR A 469 -18.84 -0.45 -10.64
CA TYR A 469 -17.95 -0.95 -9.61
C TYR A 469 -18.55 -2.18 -9.00
N ARG A 470 -17.67 -3.10 -8.64
CA ARG A 470 -17.96 -4.17 -7.72
C ARG A 470 -17.04 -4.09 -6.52
N PHE A 471 -17.60 -4.39 -5.36
CA PHE A 471 -16.83 -4.73 -4.17
C PHE A 471 -17.51 -5.88 -3.42
N GLY A 472 -16.77 -6.45 -2.48
CA GLY A 472 -17.32 -7.38 -1.51
C GLY A 472 -17.02 -6.96 -0.08
N SER A 473 -17.82 -7.46 0.85
CA SER A 473 -17.64 -7.32 2.29
C SER A 473 -17.77 -8.67 2.98
N VAL A 474 -17.02 -8.84 4.07
CA VAL A 474 -17.17 -9.96 5.02
C VAL A 474 -17.22 -9.43 6.45
N GLY A 475 -17.96 -10.11 7.32
CA GLY A 475 -18.17 -9.68 8.71
C GLY A 475 -18.23 -10.83 9.70
N GLU A 476 -18.36 -10.47 10.98
CA GLU A 476 -18.48 -11.40 12.12
C GLU A 476 -19.79 -12.22 12.09
N ASP A 477 -20.73 -11.84 11.22
CA ASP A 477 -21.93 -12.62 10.90
C ASP A 477 -21.69 -13.75 9.87
N ASN A 478 -20.43 -13.96 9.46
CA ASN A 478 -19.99 -14.98 8.51
C ASN A 478 -20.66 -14.92 7.11
N LYS A 479 -21.18 -13.76 6.71
CA LYS A 479 -21.64 -13.53 5.33
C LYS A 479 -20.48 -13.07 4.46
N LEU A 480 -20.41 -13.60 3.24
CA LEU A 480 -19.83 -12.91 2.09
C LEU A 480 -20.96 -12.19 1.37
N ILE A 481 -20.83 -10.87 1.23
CA ILE A 481 -21.78 -10.04 0.48
C ILE A 481 -21.06 -9.38 -0.70
N LEU A 482 -21.65 -9.44 -1.90
CA LEU A 482 -21.17 -8.72 -3.07
C LEU A 482 -22.12 -7.57 -3.41
N TRP A 483 -21.55 -6.46 -3.88
CA TRP A 483 -22.26 -5.22 -4.14
C TRP A 483 -21.81 -4.63 -5.47
N ASP A 484 -22.78 -4.27 -6.33
CA ASP A 484 -22.53 -3.56 -7.58
C ASP A 484 -23.18 -2.17 -7.54
N PHE A 485 -22.47 -1.14 -7.98
CA PHE A 485 -23.06 0.17 -8.22
C PHE A 485 -22.55 0.81 -9.50
N SER A 486 -23.35 1.71 -10.09
CA SER A 486 -22.89 2.59 -11.15
C SER A 486 -22.76 4.01 -10.64
N SER A 487 -21.63 4.66 -10.92
CA SER A 487 -21.35 6.03 -10.48
C SER A 487 -22.45 7.00 -10.93
N GLY A 488 -22.90 6.92 -12.18
CA GLY A 488 -23.98 7.75 -12.71
C GLY A 488 -25.38 7.53 -12.11
N ALA A 489 -25.58 6.46 -11.33
CA ALA A 489 -26.87 6.14 -10.69
C ALA A 489 -26.91 6.56 -9.21
N ILE A 490 -25.77 6.45 -8.51
CA ILE A 490 -25.72 6.55 -7.04
C ILE A 490 -25.78 8.00 -6.50
N HIS A 491 -25.65 9.00 -7.37
CA HIS A 491 -25.77 10.42 -7.02
C HIS A 491 -27.20 10.88 -6.72
N ARG A 492 -28.23 10.12 -7.13
CA ARG A 492 -29.62 10.54 -6.97
C ARG A 492 -30.18 10.00 -5.65
N PRO A 493 -30.59 10.88 -4.69
CA PRO A 493 -31.45 10.45 -3.60
C PRO A 493 -32.70 9.76 -4.18
N LYS A 494 -33.09 8.63 -3.60
CA LYS A 494 -34.35 7.95 -3.97
C LYS A 494 -35.51 8.78 -3.44
N LEU A 495 -35.99 9.73 -4.26
CA LEU A 495 -37.31 10.34 -4.05
C LEU A 495 -38.33 9.22 -3.88
N GLN A 496 -39.04 9.24 -2.75
CA GLN A 496 -39.95 8.15 -2.39
C GLN A 496 -41.09 8.05 -3.41
N PRO A 497 -41.40 6.85 -3.94
CA PRO A 497 -42.58 6.64 -4.79
C PRO A 497 -43.84 6.60 -3.90
N GLY A 498 -44.23 7.75 -3.35
CA GLY A 498 -45.30 7.83 -2.34
C GLY A 498 -45.91 9.21 -2.06
N LEU A 499 -45.48 10.29 -2.72
CA LEU A 499 -46.12 11.61 -2.61
C LEU A 499 -46.61 12.13 -3.96
N HIS A 500 -47.71 12.88 -3.92
CA HIS A 500 -48.56 13.14 -5.07
C HIS A 500 -47.92 14.05 -6.13
N ARG A 501 -48.26 13.75 -7.39
CA ARG A 501 -47.93 14.55 -8.58
C ARG A 501 -48.68 15.89 -8.55
N PHE A 502 -48.11 16.89 -7.89
CA PHE A 502 -48.47 18.30 -8.08
C PHE A 502 -47.47 18.97 -9.01
N SER A 503 -47.98 19.75 -9.97
CA SER A 503 -47.22 20.23 -11.12
C SER A 503 -47.27 21.75 -11.19
N LEU A 504 -46.11 22.40 -10.93
CA LEU A 504 -45.86 23.85 -11.06
C LEU A 504 -46.68 24.70 -10.05
N SER A 505 -46.16 25.70 -9.34
CA SER A 505 -45.24 26.75 -9.78
C SER A 505 -44.73 27.57 -8.59
N SER A 506 -43.43 27.62 -8.34
CA SER A 506 -42.77 28.68 -7.56
C SER A 506 -41.29 28.77 -7.92
N THR A 507 -40.73 29.98 -7.84
CA THR A 507 -39.39 30.30 -8.31
C THR A 507 -38.29 29.84 -7.35
N PHE A 508 -37.34 29.07 -7.86
CA PHE A 508 -35.97 29.04 -7.33
C PHE A 508 -35.08 29.83 -8.28
N GLU A 509 -34.35 30.81 -7.75
CA GLU A 509 -33.46 31.64 -8.58
C GLU A 509 -32.21 30.86 -8.99
N LEU A 510 -31.98 30.77 -10.29
CA LEU A 510 -30.77 30.22 -10.86
C LEU A 510 -29.68 31.29 -10.90
N VAL A 511 -28.84 31.34 -9.87
CA VAL A 511 -27.53 32.01 -9.96
C VAL A 511 -26.64 31.16 -10.88
N LEU A 512 -26.66 31.45 -12.18
CA LEU A 512 -25.75 30.85 -13.15
C LEU A 512 -24.34 31.46 -13.01
N PRO A 513 -23.29 30.65 -12.80
CA PRO A 513 -21.94 31.05 -13.19
C PRO A 513 -21.90 31.28 -14.71
N LYS A 514 -21.26 32.38 -15.12
CA LYS A 514 -21.21 32.81 -16.52
C LYS A 514 -20.42 31.80 -17.35
N ARG A 515 -21.09 31.12 -18.29
CA ARG A 515 -20.48 30.10 -19.16
C ARG A 515 -19.43 30.72 -20.08
N GLY A 516 -18.17 30.33 -19.91
CA GLY A 516 -17.05 30.63 -20.80
C GLY A 516 -16.16 29.40 -20.96
N GLU A 517 -15.61 29.24 -22.15
CA GLU A 517 -14.62 28.22 -22.55
C GLU A 517 -15.09 26.75 -22.50
N THR A 518 -14.32 25.87 -23.15
CA THR A 518 -14.77 24.57 -23.64
C THR A 518 -14.09 23.41 -22.94
N ASN A 519 -14.73 22.87 -21.90
CA ASN A 519 -14.22 21.69 -21.19
C ASN A 519 -14.53 20.39 -21.95
N ASP A 520 -13.46 19.73 -22.41
CA ASP A 520 -13.43 18.34 -22.84
C ASP A 520 -13.69 17.40 -21.63
N PRO A 521 -14.61 16.42 -21.70
CA PRO A 521 -14.95 15.55 -20.56
C PRO A 521 -13.86 14.52 -20.16
N SER A 522 -12.59 14.77 -20.48
CA SER A 522 -11.46 13.85 -20.23
C SER A 522 -10.49 14.31 -19.14
N SER A 523 -10.62 15.53 -18.61
CA SER A 523 -9.74 16.09 -17.56
C SER A 523 -10.32 15.95 -16.13
N PRO A 524 -9.48 15.64 -15.12
CA PRO A 524 -9.89 15.69 -13.71
C PRO A 524 -9.98 17.15 -13.21
N PRO A 525 -10.83 17.46 -12.21
CA PRO A 525 -10.90 18.79 -11.62
C PRO A 525 -9.60 19.14 -10.90
N VAL A 526 -9.08 20.34 -11.15
CA VAL A 526 -7.99 20.94 -10.39
C VAL A 526 -8.55 21.35 -9.01
N PRO A 527 -7.94 20.95 -7.88
CA PRO A 527 -8.33 21.46 -6.57
C PRO A 527 -7.95 22.94 -6.44
N ASP A 528 -8.69 23.71 -5.63
CA ASP A 528 -8.41 25.13 -5.41
C ASP A 528 -6.92 25.37 -5.07
N ALA A 529 -6.24 26.17 -5.90
CA ALA A 529 -4.82 26.49 -5.78
C ALA A 529 -4.52 27.50 -4.63
N SER A 530 -5.28 27.40 -3.54
CA SER A 530 -5.10 28.17 -2.30
C SER A 530 -4.91 27.19 -1.15
N GLY A 531 -3.66 27.00 -0.72
CA GLY A 531 -3.36 26.22 0.49
C GLY A 531 -3.92 26.86 1.77
N THR A 532 -3.74 26.18 2.90
CA THR A 532 -4.16 26.64 4.26
C THR A 532 -5.68 26.77 4.49
N GLY A 533 -6.48 25.85 3.94
CA GLY A 533 -7.81 25.58 4.48
C GLY A 533 -7.73 24.65 5.70
N SER A 534 -8.48 24.91 6.77
CA SER A 534 -8.57 24.00 7.92
C SER A 534 -9.22 22.66 7.53
N PRO A 535 -8.90 21.53 8.20
CA PRO A 535 -9.48 20.24 7.89
C PRO A 535 -11.01 20.26 7.99
N ARG A 536 -11.70 19.58 7.08
CA ARG A 536 -13.17 19.63 6.99
C ARG A 536 -13.80 18.46 7.76
N TYR A 537 -14.64 18.78 8.74
CA TYR A 537 -15.40 17.77 9.48
C TYR A 537 -16.76 17.48 8.83
N HIS A 538 -17.06 16.20 8.66
CA HIS A 538 -18.28 15.68 8.05
C HIS A 538 -19.03 14.78 9.04
N PRO A 539 -20.10 15.28 9.69
CA PRO A 539 -20.92 14.45 10.58
C PRO A 539 -21.65 13.36 9.77
N ALA A 540 -21.97 12.25 10.42
CA ALA A 540 -22.70 11.15 9.79
C ALA A 540 -24.13 11.59 9.41
N PRO A 541 -24.51 11.58 8.12
CA PRO A 541 -25.88 11.88 7.69
C PRO A 541 -26.89 10.90 8.28
N SER A 542 -28.16 11.28 8.43
CA SER A 542 -29.19 10.36 8.90
C SER A 542 -29.40 9.17 7.96
N LYS A 543 -30.14 8.15 8.41
CA LYS A 543 -30.49 7.00 7.56
C LYS A 543 -31.38 7.37 6.36
N ASN A 544 -31.99 8.55 6.37
CA ASN A 544 -32.89 9.02 5.30
C ASN A 544 -32.18 9.89 4.25
N GLU A 545 -31.05 10.53 4.59
CA GLU A 545 -30.24 11.34 3.66
C GLU A 545 -29.32 10.48 2.77
N ALA A 546 -28.82 9.37 3.30
CA ALA A 546 -27.93 8.47 2.56
C ALA A 546 -28.69 7.59 1.56
N ALA A 547 -28.22 7.50 0.32
CA ALA A 547 -28.72 6.50 -0.62
C ALA A 547 -28.42 5.09 -0.11
N VAL A 548 -29.41 4.19 -0.12
CA VAL A 548 -29.22 2.79 0.29
C VAL A 548 -28.95 1.91 -0.92
N LEU A 549 -27.75 1.35 -0.98
CA LEU A 549 -27.35 0.30 -1.92
C LEU A 549 -27.89 -1.06 -1.46
N GLN A 550 -28.14 -1.97 -2.41
CA GLN A 550 -28.66 -3.31 -2.13
C GLN A 550 -27.61 -4.36 -2.50
N PRO A 551 -27.55 -5.48 -1.77
CA PRO A 551 -26.62 -6.55 -2.05
C PRO A 551 -27.01 -7.27 -3.35
N VAL A 552 -26.01 -7.65 -4.13
CA VAL A 552 -26.13 -8.42 -5.37
C VAL A 552 -26.07 -9.92 -5.08
N LEU A 553 -25.32 -10.30 -4.05
CA LEU A 553 -25.25 -11.63 -3.48
C LEU A 553 -25.16 -11.50 -1.96
N ILE A 554 -25.87 -12.35 -1.22
CA ILE A 554 -25.53 -12.71 0.15
C ILE A 554 -25.28 -14.23 0.15
N LYS A 555 -24.09 -14.66 0.59
CA LYS A 555 -23.77 -16.07 0.82
C LYS A 555 -23.28 -16.22 2.26
N GLN A 556 -24.01 -16.98 3.07
CA GLN A 556 -23.52 -17.47 4.35
C GLN A 556 -22.34 -18.41 4.09
N LEU A 557 -21.25 -18.28 4.85
CA LEU A 557 -20.08 -19.15 4.78
C LEU A 557 -19.87 -19.89 6.09
N ASP A 558 -19.58 -21.19 6.00
CA ASP A 558 -19.34 -22.04 7.16
C ASP A 558 -17.90 -21.89 7.66
N GLY A 559 -17.77 -21.71 8.97
CA GLY A 559 -16.48 -21.61 9.65
C GLY A 559 -16.53 -20.73 10.90
N ASP A 560 -15.35 -20.40 11.37
CA ASP A 560 -15.07 -19.34 12.35
C ASP A 560 -15.19 -17.94 11.69
N MET A 561 -15.25 -16.89 12.51
CA MET A 561 -15.43 -15.48 12.14
C MET A 561 -14.57 -15.08 10.93
N LEU A 562 -15.17 -14.53 9.87
CA LEU A 562 -14.42 -14.04 8.71
C LEU A 562 -13.53 -12.83 9.09
N SER A 563 -12.29 -12.78 8.58
CA SER A 563 -11.29 -11.76 8.96
C SER A 563 -10.54 -11.11 7.80
N TYR A 564 -10.68 -11.64 6.58
CA TYR A 564 -10.08 -11.07 5.38
C TYR A 564 -10.80 -11.52 4.10
N LEU A 565 -10.79 -10.65 3.08
CA LEU A 565 -11.40 -10.84 1.76
C LEU A 565 -10.44 -10.26 0.71
N ASN A 566 -10.24 -10.95 -0.41
CA ASN A 566 -9.50 -10.40 -1.56
C ASN A 566 -10.06 -10.91 -2.89
N PHE A 567 -9.91 -10.10 -3.95
CA PHE A 567 -10.31 -10.43 -5.32
C PHE A 567 -9.07 -10.68 -6.17
N LEU A 568 -8.84 -11.95 -6.55
CA LEU A 568 -7.82 -12.33 -7.53
C LEU A 568 -8.41 -12.35 -8.94
N ARG A 569 -7.56 -12.45 -9.95
CA ARG A 569 -7.96 -12.49 -11.37
C ARG A 569 -8.98 -13.58 -11.66
N ASP A 570 -8.73 -14.77 -11.11
CA ASP A 570 -9.46 -16.01 -11.44
C ASP A 570 -10.30 -16.53 -10.27
N SER A 571 -10.19 -15.93 -9.07
CA SER A 571 -10.91 -16.36 -7.86
C SER A 571 -11.18 -15.21 -6.86
N ILE A 572 -12.03 -15.48 -5.87
CA ILE A 572 -12.19 -14.68 -4.65
C ILE A 572 -11.58 -15.47 -3.49
N LEU A 573 -10.85 -14.83 -2.59
CA LEU A 573 -10.35 -15.42 -1.35
C LEU A 573 -11.18 -14.94 -0.15
N SER A 574 -11.72 -15.87 0.64
CA SER A 574 -12.35 -15.58 1.94
C SER A 574 -11.58 -16.29 3.06
N VAL A 575 -11.34 -15.60 4.18
CA VAL A 575 -10.44 -16.06 5.25
C VAL A 575 -11.12 -15.97 6.61
N THR A 576 -10.94 -16.97 7.47
CA THR A 576 -11.38 -16.94 8.89
C THR A 576 -10.27 -16.42 9.81
N LYS A 577 -10.66 -15.89 10.97
CA LYS A 577 -9.78 -15.40 12.04
C LYS A 577 -8.75 -16.45 12.48
N THR A 578 -9.18 -17.71 12.61
CA THR A 578 -8.35 -18.92 12.84
C THR A 578 -7.44 -19.34 11.68
N GLY A 579 -7.66 -18.84 10.46
CA GLY A 579 -6.79 -19.08 9.30
C GLY A 579 -7.19 -20.24 8.40
N SER A 580 -8.49 -20.55 8.29
CA SER A 580 -9.00 -21.26 7.11
C SER A 580 -9.07 -20.26 5.95
N ILE A 581 -8.54 -20.64 4.80
CA ILE A 581 -8.54 -19.83 3.57
C ILE A 581 -9.24 -20.63 2.48
N LYS A 582 -10.33 -20.07 1.95
CA LYS A 582 -11.15 -20.66 0.88
C LYS A 582 -11.00 -19.84 -0.40
N ALA A 583 -10.69 -20.50 -1.52
CA ALA A 583 -10.60 -19.88 -2.84
C ALA A 583 -11.77 -20.29 -3.73
N TRP A 584 -12.57 -19.31 -4.12
CA TRP A 584 -13.77 -19.45 -4.94
C TRP A 584 -13.45 -19.02 -6.37
N VAL A 585 -13.17 -19.97 -7.26
CA VAL A 585 -12.90 -19.69 -8.68
C VAL A 585 -14.12 -19.05 -9.32
N ARG A 586 -13.86 -18.01 -10.11
CA ARG A 586 -14.84 -17.21 -10.82
C ARG A 586 -15.54 -18.02 -11.92
N PRO A 587 -16.76 -17.64 -12.32
CA PRO A 587 -17.38 -18.18 -13.53
C PRO A 587 -16.48 -17.91 -14.73
N LEU A 588 -16.28 -18.93 -15.57
CA LEU A 588 -15.60 -18.75 -16.86
C LEU A 588 -16.38 -17.73 -17.69
N ALA A 589 -15.75 -16.60 -18.00
CA ALA A 589 -16.38 -15.56 -18.82
C ALA A 589 -16.81 -16.19 -20.16
N PRO A 590 -18.09 -16.05 -20.57
CA PRO A 590 -18.54 -16.59 -21.85
C PRO A 590 -17.69 -15.96 -22.95
N ALA A 591 -17.07 -16.82 -23.78
CA ALA A 591 -16.14 -16.38 -24.80
C ALA A 591 -16.85 -15.37 -25.71
N ARG A 592 -16.44 -14.08 -25.65
CA ARG A 592 -16.97 -13.03 -26.54
C ARG A 592 -16.82 -13.54 -27.96
N HIS A 593 -17.94 -13.85 -28.62
CA HIS A 593 -17.94 -14.27 -30.01
C HIS A 593 -17.19 -13.20 -30.82
N ARG A 594 -16.00 -13.56 -31.30
CA ARG A 594 -15.38 -12.81 -32.39
C ARG A 594 -16.35 -12.93 -33.56
N HIS A 595 -17.08 -11.85 -33.84
CA HIS A 595 -17.80 -11.75 -35.11
C HIS A 595 -16.79 -12.10 -36.22
N PRO A 596 -17.08 -13.10 -37.06
CA PRO A 596 -16.21 -13.38 -38.20
C PRO A 596 -16.15 -12.09 -39.02
N LYS A 597 -14.94 -11.55 -39.23
CA LYS A 597 -14.77 -10.40 -40.12
C LYS A 597 -15.35 -10.79 -41.48
N ASN A 598 -16.20 -9.93 -42.03
CA ASN A 598 -16.88 -10.17 -43.31
C ASN A 598 -15.86 -10.69 -44.34
N ALA A 599 -16.04 -11.92 -44.79
CA ALA A 599 -15.42 -12.38 -46.02
C ALA A 599 -16.05 -11.56 -47.14
N GLY A 600 -15.29 -10.62 -47.69
CA GLY A 600 -15.77 -9.75 -48.78
C GLY A 600 -16.13 -10.61 -49.99
N THR A 601 -17.38 -10.50 -50.44
CA THR A 601 -17.86 -11.23 -51.62
C THR A 601 -17.04 -10.83 -52.83
N LEU A 602 -16.33 -11.79 -53.44
CA LEU A 602 -15.82 -11.63 -54.79
C LEU A 602 -17.01 -11.74 -55.75
N SER A 603 -17.35 -10.64 -56.42
CA SER A 603 -18.21 -10.60 -57.59
C SER A 603 -17.38 -10.22 -58.80
N ILE A 604 -17.58 -10.99 -59.87
CA ILE A 604 -16.98 -10.94 -61.21
C ILE A 604 -16.83 -9.50 -61.74
#